data_AF-A0A959F0X3-F1
#
_entry.id   AF-A0A959F0X3-F1
#
_cell.length_a   1.000
_cell.length_b   1.000
_cell.length_c   1.000
_cell.angle_alpha   90.00
_cell.angle_beta   90.00
_cell.angle_gamma   90.00
#
_symmetry.space_group_name_H-M   'P 1'
#
loop_
_entity.id
_entity.type
_entity.pdbx_description
1 polymer ?
#
loop_
_entity_poly.entity_id
_entity_poly.type
_entity_poly.pdbx_seq_one_letter_code
_entity_poly.pdbx_strand_id
1 'polypeptide(L)' 'LYKPYGVLSQFTREEPEHRTLADLYDFPPEVYPVGRLDKDSEGLLLLTDDKKLNHWLLDP' A
#
# COMPACT_ATOMS: atom_id res chain seq x y z
N LEU A 1 -2.43 -3.35 -7.48
CA LEU A 1 -1.85 -2.29 -8.34
C LEU A 1 -0.36 -2.56 -8.58
N TYR A 2 0.24 -1.89 -9.55
CA TYR A 2 1.71 -1.81 -9.65
C TYR A 2 2.20 -0.56 -8.89
N LYS A 3 2.94 -0.77 -7.80
CA LYS A 3 3.56 0.28 -6.98
C LYS A 3 4.86 0.74 -7.65
N PRO A 4 4.98 2.00 -8.05
CA PRO A 4 6.24 2.54 -8.60
C PRO A 4 7.33 2.67 -7.54
N TYR A 5 8.59 2.69 -7.98
CA TYR A 5 9.74 3.01 -7.14
C TYR A 5 9.59 4.37 -6.45
N GLY A 6 10.05 4.47 -5.20
CA GLY A 6 10.06 5.70 -4.41
C GLY A 6 8.75 6.06 -3.71
N VAL A 7 7.73 5.22 -3.84
CA VAL A 7 6.42 5.39 -3.16
C VAL A 7 6.39 4.57 -1.88
N LEU A 8 5.78 5.07 -0.81
CA LEU A 8 5.56 4.30 0.42
C LEU A 8 4.33 3.40 0.32
N SER A 9 4.40 2.19 0.88
CA SER A 9 3.26 1.27 1.00
C SER A 9 2.32 1.65 2.15
N GLN A 10 1.83 2.88 2.14
CA GLN A 10 0.85 3.39 3.10
C GLN A 10 0.04 4.51 2.47
N PHE A 11 -1.09 4.87 3.08
CA PHE A 11 -1.92 6.01 2.66
C PHE A 11 -1.59 7.28 3.43
N THR A 12 -1.29 7.14 4.72
CA THR A 12 -0.94 8.27 5.59
C THR A 12 0.44 8.81 5.27
N ARG A 13 0.51 10.11 4.99
CA ARG A 13 1.78 10.81 4.76
C ARG A 13 2.36 11.26 6.09
N GLU A 14 3.55 10.74 6.43
CA GLU A 14 4.29 11.14 7.64
C GLU A 14 5.13 12.39 7.41
N GLU A 15 5.76 12.50 6.23
CA GLU A 15 6.59 13.64 5.85
C GLU A 15 6.12 14.22 4.50
N PRO A 16 6.12 15.55 4.33
CA PRO A 16 5.62 16.19 3.09
C PRO A 16 6.31 15.72 1.80
N GLU A 17 7.57 15.31 1.88
CA GLU A 17 8.38 14.82 0.77
C GLU A 17 8.09 13.37 0.36
N HIS A 18 7.40 12.61 1.21
CA HIS A 18 7.07 11.22 0.93
C HIS A 18 5.86 11.11 0.01
N ARG A 19 6.06 10.44 -1.13
CA ARG A 19 4.96 9.97 -1.98
C ARG A 19 4.36 8.72 -1.37
N THR A 20 3.04 8.67 -1.24
CA THR A 20 2.29 7.56 -0.66
C THR A 20 1.33 6.97 -1.70
N LEU A 21 0.62 5.90 -1.33
CA LEU A 21 -0.39 5.30 -2.21
C LEU A 21 -1.52 6.29 -2.52
N ALA A 22 -1.84 7.20 -1.60
CA ALA A 22 -2.85 8.23 -1.81
C ALA A 22 -2.54 9.18 -2.99
N ASP A 23 -1.28 9.26 -3.42
CA ASP A 23 -0.86 10.11 -4.54
C ASP A 23 -0.95 9.43 -5.91
N LEU A 24 -1.21 8.12 -5.94
CA LEU A 24 -1.16 7.35 -7.18
C LEU A 24 -2.51 7.34 -7.91
N TYR A 25 -3.60 7.11 -7.18
CA TYR A 25 -4.94 6.95 -7.72
C TYR A 25 -5.99 7.33 -6.67
N ASP A 26 -7.23 7.54 -7.11
CA ASP A 26 -8.38 7.69 -6.21
C ASP A 26 -8.84 6.32 -5.73
N PHE A 27 -8.36 5.92 -4.55
CA PHE A 27 -8.73 4.65 -3.94
C PHE A 27 -10.05 4.74 -3.17
N PRO A 28 -10.84 3.65 -3.11
CA PRO A 28 -11.99 3.57 -2.21
C PRO A 28 -11.58 3.84 -0.75
N PRO A 29 -12.48 4.36 0.10
CA PRO A 29 -12.18 4.54 1.51
C PRO A 29 -11.91 3.17 2.18
N GLU A 30 -11.16 3.22 3.28
CA GLU A 30 -10.87 2.06 4.15
C GLU A 30 -10.01 0.92 3.55
N VAL A 31 -9.56 1.05 2.29
CA VAL A 31 -8.59 0.09 1.73
C VAL A 31 -7.20 0.31 2.33
N TYR A 32 -6.47 -0.78 2.52
CA TYR A 32 -5.10 -0.77 3.01
C TYR A 32 -4.26 -1.82 2.28
N PRO A 33 -2.93 -1.68 2.27
CA PRO A 33 -2.06 -2.63 1.60
C PRO A 33 -2.00 -3.97 2.32
N VAL A 34 -2.06 -5.05 1.53
CA VAL A 34 -1.82 -6.41 1.99
C VAL A 34 -0.31 -6.62 2.01
N GLY A 35 0.27 -6.46 3.19
CA GLY A 35 1.71 -6.51 3.40
C GLY A 35 2.39 -5.21 3.03
N ARG A 36 3.72 -5.27 2.89
CA ARG A 36 4.56 -4.09 2.64
C ARG A 36 5.52 -4.38 1.50
N LEU A 37 5.61 -3.41 0.59
CA LEU A 37 6.77 -3.24 -0.29
C LEU A 37 7.58 -2.05 0.22
N ASP A 38 8.89 -2.21 0.29
CA ASP A 38 9.79 -1.13 0.71
C ASP A 38 9.78 0.04 -0.30
N LYS A 39 10.16 1.22 0.16
CA LYS A 39 10.12 2.47 -0.63
C LYS A 39 10.92 2.36 -1.93
N ASP A 40 12.06 1.67 -1.86
CA ASP A 40 12.98 1.39 -2.95
C ASP A 40 12.63 0.13 -3.76
N SER A 41 11.48 -0.49 -3.49
CA SER A 41 10.93 -1.57 -4.29
C SER A 41 9.80 -1.08 -5.20
N GLU A 42 9.64 -1.78 -6.33
CA GLU A 42 8.51 -1.63 -7.25
C GLU A 42 7.90 -3.00 -7.56
N GLY A 43 6.61 -3.04 -7.90
CA GLY A 43 5.96 -4.30 -8.22
C GLY A 43 4.50 -4.39 -7.81
N LEU A 44 4.00 -5.63 -7.76
CA LEU A 44 2.62 -5.90 -7.41
C LEU A 44 2.38 -5.65 -5.92
N LEU A 45 1.45 -4.75 -5.61
CA LEU A 45 0.91 -4.53 -4.27
C LEU A 45 -0.59 -4.78 -4.30
N LEU A 46 -1.06 -5.68 -3.45
CA LEU A 46 -2.48 -5.94 -3.24
C LEU A 46 -3.04 -4.94 -2.22
N LEU A 47 -4.27 -4.49 -2.43
CA LEU A 47 -5.02 -3.66 -1.51
C LEU A 47 -6.34 -4.34 -1.19
N THR A 48 -6.77 -4.26 0.05
CA THR A 48 -8.07 -4.80 0.48
C THR A 48 -8.62 -3.96 1.63
N ASP A 49 -9.93 -4.00 1.79
CA ASP A 49 -10.69 -3.59 2.96
C ASP A 49 -11.05 -4.78 3.88
N ASP A 50 -10.77 -6.02 3.46
CA ASP A 50 -11.06 -7.25 4.21
C ASP A 50 -9.90 -7.66 5.13
N LYS A 51 -10.14 -7.51 6.44
CA LYS A 51 -9.16 -7.85 7.49
C LYS A 51 -8.86 -9.35 7.57
N LYS A 52 -9.84 -10.19 7.26
CA LYS A 52 -9.66 -11.66 7.29
C LYS A 52 -8.79 -12.11 6.14
N LEU A 53 -9.04 -11.58 4.94
CA LEU A 53 -8.21 -11.88 3.77
C LEU A 53 -6.76 -11.45 4.00
N ASN A 54 -6.56 -10.24 4.54
CA ASN A 54 -5.23 -9.75 4.85
C ASN A 54 -4.49 -10.63 5.85
N HIS A 55 -5.17 -11.04 6.93
CA HIS A 55 -4.59 -11.96 7.90
C HIS A 55 -4.25 -13.30 7.24
N TRP A 56 -5.16 -13.90 6.48
CA TRP A 56 -4.92 -15.19 5.82
C TRP A 56 -3.76 -15.18 4.82
N LEU A 57 -3.51 -14.06 4.16
CA LEU A 57 -2.41 -13.92 3.19
C LEU A 57 -1.04 -13.61 3.83
N LEU A 58 -1.03 -13.05 5.05
CA LEU A 58 0.19 -12.60 5.72
C LEU A 58 0.59 -13.45 6.93
N ASP A 59 -0.32 -14.29 7.43
CA ASP A 59 -0.07 -15.22 8.52
C ASP A 59 0.71 -16.44 7.98
N PRO A 60 1.91 -16.73 8.50
CA PRO A 60 2.79 -17.80 8.01
C PRO A 60 2.37 -19.22 8.42
#